data_AF-A0A8T6SBE4-F1
#
_entry.id   AF-A0A8T6SBE4-F1
#
_cell.length_a   1.000
_cell.length_b   1.000
_cell.length_c   1.000
_cell.angle_alpha   90.00
_cell.angle_beta   90.00
_cell.angle_gamma   90.00
#
_symmetry.space_group_name_H-M   'P 1'
#
loop_
_entity.id
_entity.type
_entity.pdbx_description
1 polymer ?
#
loop_
_entity_poly.entity_id
_entity_poly.type
_entity_poly.pdbx_seq_one_letter_code
_entity_poly.pdbx_strand_id
1 'polypeptide(L)'
;MQENKQIRIALTIAGSDSGGGAGVQADLKTFAATGVHGTSAVTSITAQNTTEVRMTQDVNPKVVNAQINAVVEDIGVDAAKTGMLHTKKIINTVSQTLQNYEFPVVVDPVMVAKSG
;
A
#
# COMPACT_ATOMS: atom_id res chain seq x y z
N MET A 1 10.26 -20.98 27.92
CA MET A 1 10.27 -19.53 27.68
C MET A 1 9.82 -19.33 26.25
N GLN A 2 8.64 -18.77 26.00
CA GLN A 2 8.26 -18.36 24.64
C GLN A 2 9.17 -17.18 24.29
N GLU A 3 10.00 -17.33 23.26
CA GLU A 3 10.69 -16.18 22.68
C GLU A 3 9.64 -15.13 22.31
N ASN A 4 9.83 -13.88 22.74
CA ASN A 4 9.04 -12.76 22.27
C ASN A 4 9.32 -12.60 20.77
N LYS A 5 8.55 -13.32 19.95
CA LYS A 5 8.66 -13.25 18.49
C LYS A 5 8.18 -11.86 18.07
N GLN A 6 9.13 -10.98 17.78
CA GLN A 6 8.84 -9.66 17.23
C GLN A 6 8.10 -9.86 15.90
N ILE A 7 6.85 -9.41 15.84
CA ILE A 7 6.04 -9.48 14.63
C ILE A 7 6.58 -8.44 13.65
N ARG A 8 6.94 -8.88 12.44
CA ARG A 8 7.38 -7.96 11.38
C ARG A 8 6.22 -7.09 10.91
N ILE A 9 6.53 -5.86 10.51
CA ILE A 9 5.56 -4.87 10.05
C ILE A 9 5.83 -4.55 8.58
N ALA A 10 4.81 -4.66 7.73
CA ALA A 10 4.92 -4.33 6.31
C ALA A 10 3.90 -3.27 5.89
N LEU A 11 4.37 -2.30 5.11
CA LEU A 11 3.55 -1.22 4.55
C LEU A 11 3.18 -1.52 3.10
N THR A 12 1.89 -1.53 2.76
CA THR A 12 1.44 -1.45 1.36
C THR A 12 1.11 -0.01 0.95
N ILE A 13 1.56 0.40 -0.22
CA ILE A 13 1.28 1.70 -0.83
C ILE A 13 0.59 1.45 -2.18
N ALA A 14 -0.74 1.40 -2.18
CA ALA A 14 -1.52 0.98 -3.33
C ALA A 14 -2.95 1.54 -3.32
N GLY A 15 -3.70 1.30 -4.40
CA GLY A 15 -5.12 1.60 -4.46
C GLY A 15 -5.97 0.67 -3.59
N SER A 16 -7.16 1.15 -3.20
CA SER A 16 -8.18 0.40 -2.48
C SER A 16 -9.18 -0.21 -3.44
N ASP A 17 -9.32 -1.54 -3.40
CA ASP A 17 -10.31 -2.31 -4.15
C ASP A 17 -11.52 -2.59 -3.26
N SER A 18 -12.69 -2.07 -3.66
CA SER A 18 -13.96 -2.32 -2.96
C SER A 18 -14.36 -3.80 -2.91
N GLY A 19 -13.96 -4.62 -3.89
CA GLY A 19 -14.20 -6.06 -3.90
C GLY A 19 -13.24 -6.84 -3.01
N GLY A 20 -12.15 -6.22 -2.56
CA GLY A 20 -11.17 -6.79 -1.65
C GLY A 20 -10.33 -7.96 -2.22
N GLY A 21 -10.33 -8.15 -3.54
CA GLY A 21 -9.57 -9.18 -4.24
C GLY A 21 -8.20 -8.70 -4.75
N ALA A 22 -7.99 -7.39 -4.81
CA ALA A 22 -6.75 -6.72 -5.20
C ALA A 22 -6.42 -5.57 -4.22
N GLY A 23 -5.50 -4.69 -4.63
CA GLY A 23 -5.17 -3.48 -3.89
C GLY A 23 -4.63 -3.73 -2.48
N VAL A 24 -4.77 -2.73 -1.61
CA VAL A 24 -4.35 -2.83 -0.21
C VAL A 24 -5.05 -3.97 0.52
N GLN A 25 -6.27 -4.35 0.13
CA GLN A 25 -7.01 -5.45 0.76
C GLN A 25 -6.32 -6.80 0.52
N ALA A 26 -5.89 -7.08 -0.72
CA ALA A 26 -5.17 -8.30 -1.03
C ALA A 26 -3.78 -8.32 -0.37
N ASP A 27 -3.10 -7.18 -0.33
CA ASP A 27 -1.81 -7.03 0.32
C ASP A 27 -1.90 -7.31 1.83
N LEU A 28 -2.85 -6.65 2.52
CA LEU A 28 -3.06 -6.83 3.96
C LEU A 28 -3.47 -8.27 4.32
N LYS A 29 -4.31 -8.91 3.49
CA LYS A 29 -4.63 -10.34 3.64
C LYS A 29 -3.39 -11.22 3.48
N THR A 30 -2.52 -10.90 2.53
CA THR A 30 -1.27 -11.64 2.30
C THR A 30 -0.30 -11.47 3.48
N PHE A 31 -0.17 -10.26 4.02
CA PHE A 31 0.63 -10.00 5.22
C PHE A 31 0.09 -10.78 6.42
N ALA A 32 -1.21 -10.71 6.67
CA ALA A 32 -1.84 -11.46 7.77
C ALA A 32 -1.64 -12.98 7.61
N ALA A 33 -1.83 -13.52 6.41
CA ALA A 33 -1.63 -14.94 6.12
C ALA A 33 -0.18 -15.42 6.30
N THR A 34 0.80 -14.51 6.21
CA THR A 34 2.23 -14.80 6.41
C THR A 34 2.74 -14.41 7.80
N GLY A 35 1.85 -13.99 8.72
CA GLY A 35 2.21 -13.64 10.10
C GLY A 35 2.91 -12.29 10.23
N VAL A 36 2.64 -11.37 9.31
CA VAL A 36 3.16 -9.99 9.27
C VAL A 36 2.04 -9.02 9.63
N HIS A 37 2.32 -8.03 10.47
CA HIS A 37 1.39 -6.94 10.72
C HIS A 37 1.37 -5.99 9.52
N GLY A 38 0.22 -5.89 8.86
CA GLY A 38 0.06 -5.05 7.69
C GLY A 38 -0.42 -3.64 8.01
N THR A 39 0.26 -2.64 7.45
CA THR A 39 -0.16 -1.23 7.44
C THR A 39 -0.35 -0.76 5.99
N SER A 40 -1.03 0.37 5.79
CA SER A 40 -1.36 0.84 4.43
C SER A 40 -1.32 2.35 4.26
N ALA A 41 -0.87 2.79 3.09
CA ALA A 41 -1.09 4.13 2.56
C ALA A 41 -1.87 4.04 1.23
N VAL A 42 -3.09 4.58 1.22
CA VAL A 42 -3.99 4.46 0.07
C VAL A 42 -3.69 5.56 -0.94
N THR A 43 -3.47 5.17 -2.20
CA THR A 43 -3.16 6.08 -3.32
C THR A 43 -4.39 6.49 -4.11
N SER A 44 -5.38 5.62 -4.17
CA SER A 44 -6.62 5.78 -4.93
C SER A 44 -7.68 4.87 -4.34
N ILE A 45 -8.95 5.21 -4.55
CA ILE A 45 -10.09 4.40 -4.15
C ILE A 45 -10.85 4.03 -5.41
N THR A 46 -11.15 2.75 -5.59
CA THR A 46 -11.94 2.27 -6.72
C THR A 46 -13.28 1.72 -6.27
N ALA A 47 -14.35 2.12 -6.95
CA ALA A 47 -15.62 1.43 -6.93
C ALA A 47 -15.51 0.23 -7.88
N GLN A 48 -14.81 -0.81 -7.41
CA GLN A 48 -14.46 -2.00 -8.17
C GLN A 48 -15.18 -3.24 -7.62
N ASN A 49 -15.52 -4.16 -8.52
CA ASN A 49 -15.95 -5.51 -8.20
C ASN A 49 -15.22 -6.52 -9.11
N THR A 50 -15.65 -7.78 -9.10
CA THR A 50 -15.01 -8.85 -9.87
C THR A 50 -15.19 -8.73 -11.39
N THR A 51 -16.06 -7.85 -11.89
CA THR A 51 -16.39 -7.73 -13.31
C THR A 51 -16.01 -6.40 -13.93
N GLU A 52 -15.89 -5.33 -13.14
CA GLU A 52 -15.64 -3.97 -13.65
C GLU A 52 -15.05 -3.03 -12.59
N VAL A 53 -14.47 -1.92 -13.08
CA VAL A 53 -14.16 -0.72 -12.29
C VAL A 53 -15.11 0.39 -12.73
N ARG A 54 -16.00 0.82 -11.84
CA ARG A 54 -17.02 1.85 -12.16
C ARG A 54 -16.52 3.27 -12.00
N MET A 55 -15.62 3.48 -11.03
CA MET A 55 -15.11 4.79 -10.68
C MET A 55 -13.77 4.65 -9.98
N THR A 56 -12.88 5.60 -10.23
CA THR A 56 -11.61 5.75 -9.53
C THR A 56 -11.50 7.18 -9.04
N GLN A 57 -11.09 7.34 -7.78
CA GLN A 57 -10.74 8.64 -7.22
C GLN A 57 -9.34 8.57 -6.63
N ASP A 58 -8.47 9.45 -7.10
CA ASP A 58 -7.12 9.60 -6.55
C ASP A 58 -7.13 10.30 -5.19
N VAL A 59 -6.30 9.79 -4.29
CA VAL A 59 -6.00 10.46 -3.04
C VAL A 59 -5.02 11.60 -3.32
N ASN A 60 -5.23 12.75 -2.68
CA ASN A 60 -4.33 13.89 -2.81
C ASN A 60 -2.89 13.45 -2.44
N PRO A 61 -1.86 13.75 -3.25
CA PRO A 61 -0.49 13.33 -2.97
C PRO A 61 0.02 13.74 -1.58
N LYS A 62 -0.40 14.91 -1.06
CA LYS A 62 -0.06 15.34 0.31
C LYS A 62 -0.62 14.39 1.37
N VAL A 63 -1.82 13.86 1.14
CA VAL A 63 -2.45 12.88 2.02
C VAL A 63 -1.77 11.51 1.90
N VAL A 64 -1.29 11.13 0.71
CA VAL A 64 -0.47 9.91 0.54
C VAL A 64 0.84 10.02 1.34
N ASN A 65 1.56 11.13 1.21
CA ASN A 65 2.77 11.39 2.01
C ASN A 65 2.49 11.38 3.51
N ALA A 66 1.42 12.06 3.96
CA ALA A 66 1.05 12.08 5.37
C ALA A 66 0.71 10.68 5.93
N GLN A 67 0.05 9.81 5.15
CA GLN A 67 -0.22 8.43 5.54
C GLN A 67 1.08 7.62 5.72
N ILE A 68 2.04 7.75 4.78
CA ILE A 68 3.33 7.05 4.86
C ILE A 68 4.08 7.50 6.11
N ASN A 69 4.23 8.80 6.30
CA ASN A 69 4.95 9.36 7.44
C ASN A 69 4.30 8.95 8.77
N ALA A 70 2.97 9.06 8.88
CA ALA A 70 2.26 8.69 10.11
C ALA A 70 2.51 7.23 10.53
N VAL A 71 2.61 6.31 9.57
CA VAL A 71 2.91 4.89 9.87
C VAL A 71 4.39 4.70 10.18
N VAL A 72 5.28 5.22 9.35
CA VAL A 72 6.72 4.96 9.47
C VAL A 72 7.30 5.62 10.72
N GLU A 73 6.81 6.80 11.11
CA GLU A 73 7.32 7.58 12.25
C GLU A 73 6.82 7.09 13.61
N ASP A 74 5.62 6.50 13.68
CA ASP A 74 5.01 6.02 14.94
C ASP A 74 5.15 4.49 15.11
N ILE A 75 4.66 3.73 14.13
CA ILE A 75 4.56 2.27 14.21
C ILE A 75 5.89 1.60 13.80
N GLY A 76 6.59 2.20 12.84
CA GLY A 76 7.75 1.60 12.19
C GLY A 76 7.38 0.58 11.12
N VAL A 77 8.31 0.30 10.21
CA VAL A 77 8.12 -0.59 9.05
C VAL A 77 9.41 -1.36 8.77
N ASP A 78 9.31 -2.69 8.59
CA ASP A 78 10.44 -3.55 8.22
C ASP A 78 10.60 -3.70 6.69
N ALA A 79 9.52 -3.56 5.93
CA ALA A 79 9.50 -3.63 4.48
C ALA A 79 8.27 -2.91 3.90
N ALA A 80 8.39 -2.37 2.69
CA ALA A 80 7.24 -1.82 1.98
C ALA A 80 7.03 -2.50 0.63
N LYS A 81 5.80 -2.45 0.13
CA LYS A 81 5.51 -2.65 -1.30
C LYS A 81 4.72 -1.51 -1.88
N THR A 82 4.93 -1.24 -3.17
CA THR A 82 4.03 -0.40 -3.96
C THR A 82 3.17 -1.26 -4.86
N GLY A 83 1.94 -0.82 -5.12
CA GLY A 83 1.04 -1.39 -6.13
C GLY A 83 0.60 -0.30 -7.11
N MET A 84 -0.70 -0.24 -7.41
CA MET A 84 -1.25 0.82 -8.27
C MET A 84 -1.02 2.21 -7.64
N LEU A 85 -0.19 3.04 -8.29
CA LEU A 85 0.06 4.43 -7.89
C LEU A 85 -0.75 5.45 -8.72
N HIS A 86 -1.38 4.99 -9.82
CA HIS A 86 -2.34 5.69 -10.70
C HIS A 86 -1.85 6.95 -11.44
N THR A 87 -1.11 7.87 -10.80
CA THR A 87 -0.67 9.13 -11.43
C THR A 87 0.80 9.44 -11.21
N LYS A 88 1.41 10.18 -12.15
CA LYS A 88 2.80 10.66 -12.04
C LYS A 88 3.05 11.47 -10.76
N LYS A 89 2.05 12.24 -10.30
CA LYS A 89 2.16 13.03 -9.06
C LYS A 89 2.30 12.11 -7.85
N ILE A 90 1.45 11.09 -7.73
CA ILE A 90 1.53 10.12 -6.64
C ILE A 90 2.83 9.31 -6.73
N ILE A 91 3.23 8.85 -7.92
CA ILE A 91 4.50 8.14 -8.14
C ILE A 91 5.68 8.96 -7.60
N ASN A 92 5.76 10.23 -8.00
CA ASN A 92 6.83 11.12 -7.56
C ASN A 92 6.78 11.33 -6.04
N THR A 93 5.60 11.57 -5.47
CA THR A 93 5.45 11.75 -4.02
C THR A 93 5.85 10.51 -3.23
N VAL A 94 5.41 9.32 -3.63
CA VAL A 94 5.80 8.06 -2.98
C VAL A 94 7.31 7.84 -3.09
N SER A 95 7.88 8.01 -4.29
CA SER A 95 9.33 7.86 -4.50
C SER A 95 10.15 8.82 -3.63
N GLN A 96 9.80 10.11 -3.61
CA GLN A 96 10.48 11.11 -2.79
C GLN A 96 10.31 10.87 -1.29
N THR A 97 9.14 10.38 -0.87
CA THR A 97 8.89 10.09 0.55
C THR A 97 9.74 8.91 1.02
N LEU A 98 9.76 7.82 0.23
CA LEU A 98 10.48 6.59 0.58
C LEU A 98 12.01 6.76 0.58
N GLN A 99 12.56 7.74 -0.13
CA GLN A 99 13.99 8.07 -0.07
C GLN A 99 14.47 8.51 1.32
N ASN A 100 13.54 8.92 2.21
CA ASN A 100 13.88 9.36 3.57
C ASN A 100 14.00 8.20 4.57
N TYR A 101 13.73 6.96 4.16
CA TYR A 101 13.65 5.81 5.05
C TYR A 101 14.45 4.62 4.53
N GLU A 102 15.03 3.85 5.45
CA GLU A 102 15.88 2.69 5.13
C GLU A 102 15.15 1.37 5.43
N PHE A 103 14.48 0.83 4.42
CA PHE A 103 13.93 -0.53 4.41
C PHE A 103 13.78 -1.05 2.97
N PRO A 104 13.74 -2.36 2.74
CA PRO A 104 13.51 -2.92 1.42
C PRO A 104 12.12 -2.53 0.87
N VAL A 105 12.09 -2.15 -0.41
CA VAL A 105 10.86 -1.79 -1.13
C VAL A 105 10.68 -2.73 -2.33
N VAL A 106 9.54 -3.42 -2.38
CA VAL A 106 9.12 -4.21 -3.54
C VAL A 106 8.23 -3.36 -4.43
N VAL A 107 8.60 -3.18 -5.69
CA VAL A 107 7.82 -2.41 -6.66
C VAL A 107 7.04 -3.35 -7.57
N ASP A 108 5.72 -3.40 -7.42
CA ASP A 108 4.81 -4.10 -8.34
C ASP A 108 4.26 -3.09 -9.38
N PRO A 109 4.73 -3.12 -10.65
CA PRO A 109 4.41 -2.11 -11.64
C PRO A 109 3.00 -2.29 -12.22
N VAL A 110 1.98 -2.06 -11.40
CA VAL A 110 0.57 -2.12 -11.80
C VAL A 110 0.24 -0.91 -12.68
N MET A 111 0.19 -1.14 -13.99
CA MET A 111 -0.15 -0.12 -14.99
C MET A 111 -1.64 -0.15 -15.40
N VAL A 112 -2.35 -1.26 -15.20
CA VAL A 112 -3.76 -1.47 -15.61
C VAL A 112 -4.46 -2.36 -14.58
N ALA A 113 -5.76 -2.12 -14.31
CA ALA A 113 -6.52 -2.98 -13.39
C ALA A 113 -6.87 -4.30 -14.08
N LYS A 114 -6.93 -5.42 -13.35
CA LYS A 114 -7.27 -6.74 -13.91
C LYS A 114 -8.64 -6.79 -14.63
N SER A 115 -9.52 -5.82 -14.36
CA SER A 115 -10.88 -5.75 -14.89
C SER A 115 -11.07 -4.64 -15.94
N GLY A 116 -9.99 -3.98 -16.39
CA GLY A 116 -10.04 -2.87 -17.35
C GLY A 116 -8.73 -2.10 -17.46
#